data_AF-A0A561ET05-F1
#
_entry.id   AF-A0A561ET05-F1
#
_cell.length_a   1.000
_cell.length_b   1.000
_cell.length_c   1.000
_cell.angle_alpha   90.00
_cell.angle_beta   90.00
_cell.angle_gamma   90.00
#
_symmetry.space_group_name_H-M   'P 1'
#
loop_
_entity.id
_entity.type
_entity.pdbx_description
1 polymer ?
#
loop_
_entity_poly.entity_id
_entity_poly.type
_entity_poly.pdbx_seq_one_letter_code
_entity_poly.pdbx_strand_id
1 'polypeptide(L)'
;MRGFEAEFSQAFADRGWVGEITPRLATDRWQRFAADCTAGYPWDLEDYLNDLTMRTVLSEVLEELAGPEAEELRDSIDRIDPDVRRVLAQESFPLHPREQWWLRNSPSYAAKTFSEEFESAYGVRIRPQSRFDDDVTELSRMLADGLTPAEACLRFRDSGRYAAATEGLFLRAARGALGLDRKESRILWSWLTGKTTDAELRSSLARTGR
;
A
#
# COMPACT_ATOMS: atom_id res chain seq x y z
N MET A 1 -5.54 -35.89 -5.82
CA MET A 1 -4.51 -34.87 -6.00
C MET A 1 -5.15 -33.54 -5.64
N ARG A 2 -4.65 -32.82 -4.61
CA ARG A 2 -5.09 -31.42 -4.42
C ARG A 2 -4.47 -30.61 -5.56
N GLY A 3 -5.19 -29.65 -6.12
CA GLY A 3 -4.62 -28.76 -7.15
C GLY A 3 -3.55 -27.85 -6.54
N PHE A 4 -2.62 -27.38 -7.37
CA PHE A 4 -1.51 -26.49 -6.96
C PHE A 4 -1.97 -25.32 -6.08
N GLU A 5 -3.06 -24.66 -6.44
CA GLU A 5 -3.62 -23.54 -5.67
C GLU A 5 -4.02 -23.93 -4.24
N ALA A 6 -4.62 -25.11 -4.06
CA ALA A 6 -5.02 -25.59 -2.74
C ALA A 6 -3.80 -26.02 -1.90
N GLU A 7 -2.76 -26.55 -2.52
CA GLU A 7 -1.49 -26.87 -1.87
C GLU A 7 -0.75 -25.61 -1.44
N PHE A 8 -0.66 -24.62 -2.32
CA PHE A 8 -0.09 -23.30 -2.04
C PHE A 8 -0.82 -22.61 -0.88
N SER A 9 -2.16 -22.52 -0.93
CA SER A 9 -2.97 -21.89 0.12
C SER A 9 -2.77 -22.60 1.47
N GLN A 10 -2.68 -23.93 1.47
CA GLN A 10 -2.43 -24.70 2.68
C GLN A 10 -1.02 -24.42 3.24
N ALA A 11 0.00 -24.37 2.38
CA ALA A 11 1.38 -24.11 2.80
C ALA A 11 1.57 -22.73 3.45
N PHE A 12 0.80 -21.73 3.03
CA PHE A 12 0.72 -20.42 3.69
C PHE A 12 0.00 -20.49 5.04
N ALA A 13 -1.14 -21.21 5.10
CA ALA A 13 -1.90 -21.37 6.33
C ALA A 13 -1.07 -22.10 7.41
N ASP A 14 -0.28 -23.10 7.01
CA ASP A 14 0.63 -23.85 7.89
C ASP A 14 1.74 -22.96 8.48
N ARG A 15 2.05 -21.84 7.82
CA ARG A 15 2.97 -20.79 8.30
C ARG A 15 2.28 -19.68 9.11
N GLY A 16 1.01 -19.89 9.47
CA GLY A 16 0.23 -18.98 10.32
C GLY A 16 -0.34 -17.77 9.58
N TRP A 17 -0.32 -17.75 8.24
CA TRP A 17 -0.97 -16.69 7.48
C TRP A 17 -2.49 -16.75 7.67
N VAL A 18 -3.09 -15.63 8.07
CA VAL A 18 -4.54 -15.55 8.32
C VAL A 18 -5.25 -15.10 7.04
N GLY A 19 -6.17 -15.95 6.57
CA GLY A 19 -6.97 -15.71 5.36
C GLY A 19 -6.50 -16.51 4.16
N GLU A 20 -7.34 -16.58 3.14
CA GLU A 20 -7.03 -17.29 1.90
C GLU A 20 -6.03 -16.48 1.06
N ILE A 21 -4.94 -17.13 0.64
CA ILE A 21 -3.90 -16.56 -0.19
C ILE A 21 -3.62 -17.50 -1.36
N THR A 22 -3.94 -17.03 -2.56
CA THR A 22 -3.71 -17.78 -3.80
C THR A 22 -2.40 -17.31 -4.44
N PRO A 23 -1.80 -18.10 -5.35
CA PRO A 23 -0.60 -17.69 -6.11
C PRO A 23 -0.76 -16.31 -6.77
N ARG A 24 -1.92 -16.07 -7.37
CA ARG A 24 -2.26 -14.79 -8.00
C ARG A 24 -2.32 -13.66 -6.98
N LEU A 25 -2.99 -13.87 -5.85
CA LEU A 25 -3.09 -12.83 -4.81
C LEU A 25 -1.73 -12.48 -4.21
N ALA A 26 -0.86 -13.46 -3.98
CA ALA A 26 0.50 -13.23 -3.48
C ALA A 26 1.32 -12.39 -4.47
N THR A 27 1.27 -12.75 -5.76
CA THR A 27 1.96 -12.02 -6.84
C THR A 27 1.40 -10.61 -7.00
N ASP A 28 0.07 -10.45 -7.02
CA ASP A 28 -0.61 -9.14 -7.13
C ASP A 28 -0.23 -8.22 -5.95
N ARG A 29 -0.13 -8.78 -4.74
CA ARG A 29 0.31 -8.04 -3.55
C ARG A 29 1.77 -7.61 -3.66
N TRP A 30 2.67 -8.51 -4.07
CA TRP A 30 4.08 -8.17 -4.25
C TRP A 30 4.30 -7.11 -5.33
N GLN A 31 3.57 -7.22 -6.44
CA GLN A 31 3.59 -6.21 -7.51
C GLN A 31 3.07 -4.85 -7.01
N ARG A 32 2.04 -4.84 -6.16
CA ARG A 32 1.51 -3.62 -5.54
C ARG A 32 2.53 -3.01 -4.58
N PHE A 33 3.17 -3.81 -3.72
CA PHE A 33 4.24 -3.35 -2.85
C PHE A 33 5.35 -2.66 -3.65
N ALA A 34 5.79 -3.26 -4.76
CA ALA A 34 6.78 -2.65 -5.66
C ALA A 34 6.33 -1.29 -6.20
N ALA A 35 5.07 -1.18 -6.61
CA ALA A 35 4.49 0.06 -7.13
C ALA A 35 4.38 1.14 -6.04
N ASP A 36 3.95 0.76 -4.84
CA ASP A 36 3.80 1.65 -3.68
C ASP A 36 5.17 2.15 -3.19
N CYS A 37 6.17 1.27 -3.11
CA CYS A 37 7.55 1.68 -2.84
C CYS A 37 8.05 2.66 -3.89
N THR A 38 7.83 2.38 -5.18
CA THR A 38 8.26 3.27 -6.29
C THR A 38 7.58 4.64 -6.22
N ALA A 39 6.35 4.70 -5.73
CA ALA A 39 5.62 5.96 -5.50
C ALA A 39 6.04 6.69 -4.22
N GLY A 40 6.92 6.10 -3.41
CA GLY A 40 7.17 6.47 -2.02
C GLY A 40 6.11 5.84 -1.13
N TYR A 41 6.49 4.78 -0.41
CA TYR A 41 5.57 3.90 0.31
C TYR A 41 4.59 4.71 1.19
N PRO A 42 3.27 4.65 0.94
CA PRO A 42 2.29 5.59 1.50
C PRO A 42 1.63 5.10 2.81
N TRP A 43 1.82 3.82 3.11
CA TRP A 43 1.20 3.15 4.25
C TRP A 43 2.05 3.29 5.51
N ASP A 44 1.58 2.73 6.62
CA ASP A 44 2.33 2.78 7.88
C ASP A 44 3.37 1.67 7.99
N LEU A 45 4.14 1.69 9.09
CA LEU A 45 5.18 0.72 9.32
C LEU A 45 4.67 -0.73 9.44
N GLU A 46 3.48 -0.93 10.02
CA GLU A 46 2.90 -2.26 10.20
C GLU A 46 2.55 -2.89 8.85
N ASP A 47 1.91 -2.11 7.97
CA ASP A 47 1.62 -2.54 6.59
C ASP A 47 2.90 -2.94 5.85
N TYR A 48 3.98 -2.15 5.98
CA TYR A 48 5.27 -2.46 5.35
C TYR A 48 5.87 -3.78 5.84
N LEU A 49 5.86 -4.00 7.16
CA LEU A 49 6.38 -5.24 7.74
C LEU A 49 5.53 -6.45 7.34
N ASN A 50 4.22 -6.27 7.17
CA ASN A 50 3.33 -7.32 6.68
C ASN A 50 3.65 -7.72 5.24
N ASP A 51 3.93 -6.75 4.35
CA ASP A 51 4.36 -7.04 2.98
C ASP A 51 5.71 -7.76 2.92
N LEU A 52 6.68 -7.36 3.75
CA LEU A 52 7.96 -8.05 3.87
C LEU A 52 7.81 -9.48 4.42
N THR A 53 6.94 -9.67 5.42
CA THR A 53 6.61 -10.99 5.98
C THR A 53 5.96 -11.88 4.93
N MET A 54 5.03 -11.34 4.14
CA MET A 54 4.41 -12.06 3.03
C MET A 54 5.46 -12.54 2.02
N ARG A 55 6.43 -11.69 1.63
CA ARG A 55 7.52 -12.09 0.73
C ARG A 55 8.42 -13.18 1.31
N THR A 56 8.65 -13.16 2.62
CA THR A 56 9.39 -14.23 3.32
C THR A 56 8.64 -15.55 3.26
N VAL A 57 7.37 -15.57 3.66
CA VAL A 57 6.50 -16.75 3.61
C VAL A 57 6.39 -17.29 2.18
N LEU A 58 6.22 -16.40 1.19
CA LEU A 58 6.19 -16.76 -0.22
C LEU A 58 7.49 -17.45 -0.66
N SER A 59 8.64 -16.96 -0.21
CA SER A 59 9.94 -17.57 -0.53
C SER A 59 10.03 -19.00 0.01
N GLU A 60 9.64 -19.20 1.26
CA GLU A 60 9.70 -20.50 1.93
C GLU A 60 8.73 -21.50 1.31
N VAL A 61 7.49 -21.07 1.02
CA VAL A 61 6.49 -21.91 0.35
C VAL A 61 6.98 -22.33 -1.04
N LEU A 62 7.59 -21.40 -1.79
CA LEU A 62 8.14 -21.70 -3.11
C LEU A 62 9.31 -22.69 -3.08
N GLU A 63 10.02 -22.87 -1.97
CA GLU A 63 11.06 -23.90 -1.86
C GLU A 63 10.47 -25.32 -1.76
N GLU A 64 9.25 -25.45 -1.25
CA GLU A 64 8.57 -26.74 -1.02
C GLU A 64 7.73 -27.20 -2.22
N LEU A 65 7.32 -26.27 -3.08
CA LEU A 65 6.46 -26.55 -4.24
C LEU A 65 7.30 -26.90 -5.48
N ALA A 66 6.85 -27.90 -6.24
CA ALA A 66 7.49 -28.33 -7.48
C ALA A 66 6.48 -28.43 -8.63
N GLY A 67 6.99 -28.49 -9.87
CA GLY A 67 6.17 -28.57 -11.08
C GLY A 67 6.04 -27.23 -11.82
N PRO A 68 5.43 -27.26 -13.01
CA PRO A 68 5.41 -26.10 -13.90
C PRO A 68 4.68 -24.90 -13.30
N GLU A 69 3.61 -25.10 -12.52
CA GLU A 69 2.90 -24.00 -11.87
C GLU A 69 3.75 -23.29 -10.79
N ALA A 70 4.62 -24.04 -10.10
CA ALA A 70 5.58 -23.47 -9.15
C ALA A 70 6.68 -22.68 -9.87
N GLU A 71 7.14 -23.17 -11.03
CA GLU A 71 8.11 -22.47 -11.89
C GLU A 71 7.53 -21.17 -12.44
N GLU A 72 6.30 -21.19 -12.96
CA GLU A 72 5.60 -19.99 -13.44
C GLU A 72 5.42 -18.92 -12.34
N LEU A 73 5.16 -19.36 -11.10
CA LEU A 73 5.07 -18.46 -9.96
C LEU A 73 6.44 -17.85 -9.61
N ARG A 74 7.51 -18.64 -9.60
CA ARG A 74 8.88 -18.13 -9.40
C ARG A 74 9.26 -17.11 -10.47
N ASP A 75 9.01 -17.42 -11.74
CA ASP A 75 9.25 -16.50 -12.86
C ASP A 75 8.45 -15.20 -12.73
N SER A 76 7.26 -15.25 -12.13
CA SER A 76 6.46 -14.07 -11.87
C SER A 76 7.05 -13.20 -10.76
N ILE A 77 7.55 -13.81 -9.68
CA ILE A 77 8.23 -13.08 -8.60
C ILE A 77 9.57 -12.51 -9.07
N ASP A 78 10.36 -13.29 -9.82
CA ASP A 78 11.65 -12.86 -10.36
C ASP A 78 11.53 -11.68 -11.33
N ARG A 79 10.37 -11.51 -11.98
CA ARG A 79 10.07 -10.32 -12.79
C ARG A 79 9.77 -9.08 -11.96
N ILE A 80 9.23 -9.24 -10.74
CA ILE A 80 8.86 -8.13 -9.84
C ILE A 80 10.04 -7.69 -8.97
N ASP A 81 10.85 -8.65 -8.51
CA ASP A 81 11.97 -8.43 -7.59
C ASP A 81 12.94 -7.31 -8.03
N PRO A 82 13.30 -7.14 -9.32
CA PRO A 82 14.16 -6.04 -9.76
C PRO A 82 13.59 -4.65 -9.48
N ASP A 83 12.28 -4.47 -9.55
CA ASP A 83 11.64 -3.18 -9.27
C ASP A 83 11.66 -2.87 -7.78
N VAL A 84 11.41 -3.88 -6.94
CA VAL A 84 11.51 -3.74 -5.48
C VAL A 84 12.95 -3.46 -5.06
N ARG A 85 13.94 -4.20 -5.58
CA ARG A 85 15.37 -3.98 -5.31
C ARG A 85 15.84 -2.58 -5.65
N ARG A 86 15.30 -1.99 -6.72
CA ARG A 86 15.64 -0.62 -7.13
C ARG A 86 15.25 0.42 -6.08
N VAL A 87 14.17 0.17 -5.34
CA VAL A 87 13.67 1.10 -4.32
C VAL A 87 14.25 0.79 -2.94
N LEU A 88 14.36 -0.50 -2.60
CA LEU A 88 15.03 -0.99 -1.38
C LEU A 88 16.56 -0.95 -1.54
N ALA A 89 17.09 0.27 -1.68
CA ALA A 89 18.49 0.52 -2.04
C ALA A 89 19.41 0.75 -0.83
N GLN A 90 18.85 0.92 0.38
CA GLN A 90 19.62 1.21 1.57
C GLN A 90 19.75 -0.05 2.43
N GLU A 91 20.96 -0.57 2.59
CA GLU A 91 21.21 -1.69 3.49
C GLU A 91 21.13 -1.23 4.96
N SER A 92 20.00 -1.51 5.61
CA SER A 92 19.68 -1.04 6.96
C SER A 92 19.85 -2.11 8.03
N PHE A 93 19.69 -3.38 7.63
CA PHE A 93 19.67 -4.51 8.55
C PHE A 93 20.62 -5.62 8.07
N PRO A 94 21.94 -5.39 8.15
CA PRO A 94 22.94 -6.29 7.57
C PRO A 94 23.06 -7.65 8.26
N LEU A 95 22.28 -7.90 9.32
CA LEU A 95 22.24 -9.18 10.04
C LEU A 95 21.26 -10.19 9.44
N HIS A 96 20.30 -9.77 8.60
CA HIS A 96 19.41 -10.71 7.91
C HIS A 96 20.16 -11.52 6.83
N PRO A 97 19.76 -12.75 6.48
CA PRO A 97 20.39 -13.52 5.40
C PRO A 97 20.43 -12.76 4.06
N ARG A 98 21.45 -13.01 3.22
CA ARG A 98 21.62 -12.31 1.93
C ARG A 98 20.51 -12.65 0.94
N GLU A 99 20.00 -13.86 1.05
CA GLU A 99 18.92 -14.44 0.26
C GLU A 99 17.59 -13.72 0.56
N GLN A 100 17.45 -13.21 1.79
CA GLN A 100 16.32 -12.38 2.25
C GLN A 100 16.64 -10.89 2.11
N TRP A 101 17.11 -10.49 0.93
CA TRP A 101 17.52 -9.11 0.65
C TRP A 101 16.42 -8.07 0.93
N TRP A 102 15.13 -8.44 0.84
CA TRP A 102 14.00 -7.56 1.17
C TRP A 102 13.92 -7.21 2.67
N LEU A 103 14.46 -8.05 3.55
CA LEU A 103 14.58 -7.76 4.99
C LEU A 103 15.86 -7.01 5.34
N ARG A 104 16.92 -7.14 4.52
CA ARG A 104 18.18 -6.42 4.73
C ARG A 104 18.09 -4.94 4.38
N ASN A 105 17.24 -4.61 3.41
CA ASN A 105 17.20 -3.28 2.83
C ASN A 105 15.93 -2.52 3.21
N SER A 106 16.04 -1.20 3.28
CA SER A 106 14.94 -0.27 3.47
C SER A 106 14.80 0.65 2.25
N PRO A 107 13.61 1.26 2.04
CA PRO A 107 13.44 2.17 0.93
C PRO A 107 14.23 3.46 1.16
N SER A 108 14.85 3.99 0.11
CA SER A 108 15.60 5.26 0.20
C SER A 108 14.69 6.49 0.36
N TYR A 109 13.41 6.36 0.04
CA TYR A 109 12.38 7.37 0.21
C TYR A 109 11.00 6.73 0.45
N ALA A 110 10.14 7.43 1.16
CA ALA A 110 8.77 7.00 1.46
C ALA A 110 7.88 8.19 1.83
N ALA A 111 6.61 7.94 2.15
CA ALA A 111 5.76 8.97 2.69
C ALA A 111 6.30 9.52 4.02
N LYS A 112 5.96 10.76 4.33
CA LYS A 112 6.46 11.47 5.51
C LYS A 112 6.20 10.70 6.80
N THR A 113 4.96 10.28 7.05
CA THR A 113 4.58 9.57 8.28
C THR A 113 5.33 8.24 8.42
N PHE A 114 5.45 7.47 7.34
CA PHE A 114 6.25 6.24 7.34
C PHE A 114 7.71 6.53 7.69
N SER A 115 8.30 7.57 7.09
CA SER A 115 9.69 7.94 7.33
C SER A 115 9.95 8.28 8.81
N GLU A 116 9.01 9.00 9.43
CA GLU A 116 9.04 9.35 10.86
C GLU A 116 8.90 8.10 11.75
N GLU A 117 7.95 7.22 11.45
CA GLU A 117 7.75 5.95 12.16
C GLU A 117 8.98 5.04 12.06
N PHE A 118 9.56 4.93 10.86
CA PHE A 118 10.72 4.09 10.59
C PHE A 118 11.98 4.59 11.32
N GLU A 119 12.25 5.91 11.30
CA GLU A 119 13.35 6.49 12.08
C GLU A 119 13.13 6.29 13.57
N SER A 120 11.89 6.46 14.06
CA SER A 120 11.57 6.25 15.47
C SER A 120 11.74 4.79 15.91
N ALA A 121 11.37 3.83 15.05
CA ALA A 121 11.42 2.41 15.39
C ALA A 121 12.84 1.82 15.28
N TYR A 122 13.61 2.24 14.26
CA TYR A 122 14.87 1.59 13.89
C TYR A 122 16.10 2.51 13.92
N GLY A 123 15.94 3.81 14.13
CA GLY A 123 17.03 4.78 14.05
C GLY A 123 17.58 4.97 12.63
N VAL A 124 16.84 4.53 11.61
CA VAL A 124 17.23 4.59 10.20
C VAL A 124 16.46 5.71 9.52
N ARG A 125 17.18 6.65 8.91
CA ARG A 125 16.57 7.74 8.16
C ARG A 125 16.18 7.31 6.76
N ILE A 126 14.95 7.66 6.40
CA ILE A 126 14.38 7.54 5.06
C ILE A 126 13.98 8.95 4.60
N ARG A 127 14.23 9.28 3.34
CA ARG A 127 13.87 10.61 2.82
C ARG A 127 12.34 10.73 2.68
N PRO A 128 11.70 11.75 3.27
CA PRO A 128 10.27 11.97 3.09
C PRO A 128 10.01 12.51 1.68
N GLN A 129 9.59 11.62 0.78
CA GLN A 129 9.23 11.91 -0.59
C GLN A 129 8.26 10.83 -1.09
N SER A 130 7.03 11.22 -1.38
CA SER A 130 6.04 10.33 -1.98
C SER A 130 5.03 11.08 -2.83
N ARG A 131 4.48 10.40 -3.84
CA ARG A 131 3.32 10.91 -4.61
C ARG A 131 2.08 11.05 -3.74
N PHE A 132 1.98 10.27 -2.66
CA PHE A 132 0.91 10.38 -1.69
C PHE A 132 0.94 11.71 -0.93
N ASP A 133 2.11 12.15 -0.47
CA ASP A 133 2.25 13.45 0.21
C ASP A 133 1.98 14.62 -0.74
N ASP A 134 2.39 14.51 -2.01
CA ASP A 134 2.06 15.48 -3.06
C ASP A 134 0.54 15.60 -3.26
N ASP A 135 -0.16 14.47 -3.23
CA ASP A 135 -1.61 14.40 -3.38
C ASP A 135 -2.38 14.91 -2.16
N VAL A 136 -1.89 14.65 -0.95
CA VAL A 136 -2.40 15.25 0.30
C VAL A 136 -2.25 16.77 0.25
N THR A 137 -1.10 17.26 -0.22
CA THR A 137 -0.82 18.68 -0.39
C THR A 137 -1.78 19.32 -1.38
N GLU A 138 -2.03 18.65 -2.52
CA GLU A 138 -3.00 19.14 -3.50
C GLU A 138 -4.43 19.20 -2.94
N LEU A 139 -4.90 18.15 -2.26
CA LEU A 139 -6.23 18.15 -1.64
C LEU A 139 -6.38 19.30 -0.64
N SER A 140 -5.33 19.56 0.14
CA SER A 140 -5.29 20.66 1.11
C SER A 140 -5.35 22.02 0.40
N ARG A 141 -4.65 22.14 -0.74
CA ARG A 141 -4.67 23.33 -1.60
C ARG A 141 -6.06 23.59 -2.18
N MET A 142 -6.77 22.56 -2.61
CA MET A 142 -8.15 22.71 -3.12
C MET A 142 -9.08 23.32 -2.07
N LEU A 143 -8.95 22.94 -0.79
CA LEU A 143 -9.70 23.59 0.30
C LEU A 143 -9.28 25.05 0.50
N ALA A 144 -7.98 25.33 0.48
CA ALA A 144 -7.47 26.69 0.62
C ALA A 144 -7.94 27.61 -0.52
N ASP A 145 -8.15 27.06 -1.72
CA ASP A 145 -8.74 27.75 -2.87
C ASP A 145 -10.28 27.93 -2.75
N GLY A 146 -10.89 27.47 -1.66
CA GLY A 146 -12.30 27.69 -1.34
C GLY A 146 -13.25 26.57 -1.77
N LEU A 147 -12.75 25.43 -2.25
CA LEU A 147 -13.63 24.27 -2.51
C LEU A 147 -14.13 23.70 -1.18
N THR A 148 -15.37 23.24 -1.18
CA THR A 148 -15.86 22.40 -0.06
C THR A 148 -15.14 21.04 -0.05
N PRO A 149 -15.10 20.33 1.08
CA PRO A 149 -14.52 18.98 1.13
C PRO A 149 -15.14 18.02 0.10
N ALA A 150 -16.44 18.10 -0.15
CA ALA A 150 -17.09 17.29 -1.18
C ALA A 150 -16.58 17.61 -2.59
N GLU A 151 -16.49 18.88 -2.94
CA GLU A 151 -16.02 19.31 -4.27
C GLU A 151 -14.55 18.98 -4.49
N ALA A 152 -13.71 19.12 -3.46
CA ALA A 152 -12.32 18.69 -3.49
C ALA A 152 -12.23 17.18 -3.75
N CYS A 153 -13.01 16.35 -3.05
CA CYS A 153 -13.04 14.90 -3.28
C CYS A 153 -13.48 14.53 -4.71
N LEU A 154 -14.55 15.15 -5.21
CA LEU A 154 -15.06 14.90 -6.55
C LEU A 154 -14.00 15.22 -7.61
N ARG A 155 -13.42 16.43 -7.53
CA ARG A 155 -12.36 16.87 -8.45
C ARG A 155 -11.12 16.00 -8.34
N PHE A 156 -10.76 15.58 -7.14
CA PHE A 156 -9.58 14.75 -6.90
C PHE A 156 -9.76 13.34 -7.48
N ARG A 157 -10.97 12.77 -7.43
CA ARG A 157 -11.25 11.43 -8.00
C ARG A 157 -11.03 11.39 -9.51
N ASP A 158 -11.40 12.45 -10.21
CA ASP A 158 -11.27 12.54 -11.67
C ASP A 158 -9.88 12.99 -12.15
N SER A 159 -8.93 13.21 -11.22
CA SER A 159 -7.64 13.84 -11.54
C SER A 159 -6.57 12.88 -12.07
N GLY A 160 -6.77 11.56 -11.98
CA GLY A 160 -5.75 10.57 -12.33
C GLY A 160 -4.54 10.53 -11.38
N ARG A 161 -4.67 11.14 -10.19
CA ARG A 161 -3.62 11.19 -9.16
C ARG A 161 -3.38 9.84 -8.50
N TYR A 162 -2.21 9.69 -7.87
CA TYR A 162 -1.77 8.44 -7.29
C TYR A 162 -2.73 7.96 -6.19
N ALA A 163 -3.07 8.83 -5.24
CA ALA A 163 -3.98 8.47 -4.16
C ALA A 163 -5.42 8.27 -4.64
N ALA A 164 -5.79 8.69 -5.85
CA ALA A 164 -7.10 8.42 -6.44
C ALA A 164 -7.21 7.02 -7.07
N ALA A 165 -6.10 6.28 -7.20
CA ALA A 165 -6.06 4.98 -7.86
C ALA A 165 -6.76 3.86 -7.07
N THR A 166 -6.88 3.99 -5.75
CA THR A 166 -7.60 3.02 -4.90
C THR A 166 -8.40 3.74 -3.83
N GLU A 167 -9.51 3.15 -3.41
CA GLU A 167 -10.38 3.73 -2.39
C GLU A 167 -9.67 3.89 -1.04
N GLY A 168 -8.75 2.98 -0.71
CA GLY A 168 -7.97 3.02 0.53
C GLY A 168 -7.01 4.21 0.58
N LEU A 169 -6.23 4.41 -0.49
CA LEU A 169 -5.32 5.57 -0.59
C LEU A 169 -6.11 6.87 -0.61
N PHE A 170 -7.23 6.90 -1.34
CA PHE A 170 -8.08 8.08 -1.42
C PHE A 170 -8.56 8.48 -0.03
N LEU A 171 -9.14 7.54 0.71
CA LEU A 171 -9.67 7.80 2.04
C LEU A 171 -8.56 8.28 2.98
N ARG A 172 -7.37 7.68 2.92
CA ARG A 172 -6.21 8.09 3.74
C ARG A 172 -5.78 9.51 3.41
N ALA A 173 -5.64 9.84 2.12
CA ALA A 173 -5.26 11.18 1.67
C ALA A 173 -6.29 12.23 2.08
N ALA A 174 -7.59 11.94 1.89
CA ALA A 174 -8.67 12.84 2.27
C ALA A 174 -8.75 13.05 3.79
N ARG A 175 -8.49 12.03 4.61
CA ARG A 175 -8.41 12.18 6.07
C ARG A 175 -7.27 13.09 6.49
N GLY A 176 -6.09 12.93 5.87
CA GLY A 176 -4.93 13.76 6.13
C GLY A 176 -5.12 15.22 5.71
N ALA A 177 -5.71 15.44 4.53
CA ALA A 177 -5.86 16.77 3.95
C ALA A 177 -7.09 17.55 4.47
N LEU A 178 -8.23 16.89 4.63
CA LEU A 178 -9.52 17.55 4.86
C LEU A 178 -9.94 17.56 6.34
N GLY A 179 -9.17 16.89 7.22
CA GLY A 179 -9.48 16.78 8.64
C GLY A 179 -10.87 16.18 8.89
N LEU A 180 -11.19 15.10 8.18
CA LEU A 180 -12.48 14.42 8.28
C LEU A 180 -12.60 13.71 9.63
N ASP A 181 -13.74 13.85 10.28
CA ASP A 181 -14.09 13.06 11.46
C ASP A 181 -14.48 11.62 11.06
N ARG A 182 -14.80 10.81 12.08
CA ARG A 182 -15.18 9.41 11.87
C ARG A 182 -16.48 9.23 11.07
N LYS A 183 -17.45 10.13 11.23
CA LYS A 183 -18.73 10.09 10.50
C LYS A 183 -18.51 10.46 9.04
N GLU A 184 -17.81 11.56 8.79
CA GLU A 184 -17.47 12.05 7.45
C GLU A 184 -16.62 11.03 6.68
N SER A 185 -15.64 10.41 7.35
CA SER A 185 -14.82 9.34 6.75
C SER A 185 -15.66 8.14 6.29
N ARG A 186 -16.69 7.74 7.06
CA ARG A 186 -17.59 6.65 6.66
C ARG A 186 -18.44 7.01 5.46
N ILE A 187 -18.90 8.26 5.39
CA ILE A 187 -19.68 8.75 4.25
C ILE A 187 -18.81 8.78 3.00
N LEU A 188 -17.58 9.29 3.11
CA LEU A 188 -16.63 9.26 2.00
C LEU A 188 -16.36 7.84 1.53
N TRP A 189 -16.16 6.89 2.44
CA TRP A 189 -16.00 5.47 2.11
C TRP A 189 -17.22 4.89 1.38
N SER A 190 -18.43 5.24 1.83
CA SER A 190 -19.68 4.83 1.19
C SER A 190 -19.75 5.35 -0.26
N TRP A 191 -19.36 6.60 -0.50
CA TRP A 191 -19.29 7.18 -1.84
C TRP A 191 -18.17 6.56 -2.69
N LEU A 192 -16.99 6.32 -2.12
CA LEU A 192 -15.88 5.65 -2.81
C LEU A 192 -16.28 4.27 -3.33
N THR A 193 -17.04 3.52 -2.53
CA THR A 193 -17.54 2.17 -2.85
C THR A 193 -18.87 2.16 -3.63
N GLY A 194 -19.34 3.31 -4.11
CA GLY A 194 -20.53 3.41 -4.97
C GLY A 194 -21.88 3.22 -4.26
N LYS A 195 -21.90 3.25 -2.93
CA LYS A 195 -23.13 3.11 -2.11
C LYS A 195 -23.86 4.43 -1.87
N THR A 196 -23.24 5.54 -2.23
CA THR A 196 -23.74 6.90 -2.01
C THR A 196 -23.44 7.73 -3.25
N THR A 197 -24.38 8.61 -3.61
CA THR A 197 -24.30 9.50 -4.77
C THR A 197 -23.48 10.76 -4.50
N ASP A 198 -23.05 11.45 -5.55
CA ASP A 198 -22.36 12.74 -5.40
C ASP A 198 -23.23 13.81 -4.72
N ALA A 199 -24.55 13.76 -4.89
CA ALA A 199 -25.49 14.68 -4.24
C ALA A 199 -25.51 14.46 -2.72
N GLU A 200 -25.51 13.20 -2.29
CA GLU A 200 -25.46 12.81 -0.88
C GLU A 200 -24.08 13.07 -0.26
N LEU A 201 -23.00 12.91 -1.01
CA LEU A 201 -21.66 13.31 -0.57
C LEU A 201 -21.62 14.82 -0.30
N ARG A 202 -22.11 15.64 -1.25
CA ARG A 202 -22.17 17.09 -1.12
C ARG A 202 -22.98 17.54 0.08
N SER A 203 -24.17 16.96 0.30
CA SER A 203 -25.00 17.33 1.45
C SER A 203 -24.35 16.95 2.79
N SER A 204 -23.60 15.83 2.81
CA SER A 204 -23.00 15.29 4.02
C SER A 204 -21.68 15.94 4.42
N LEU A 205 -20.90 16.42 3.45
CA LEU A 205 -19.61 17.08 3.69
C LEU A 205 -19.67 18.60 3.46
N ALA A 206 -20.86 19.19 3.47
CA ALA A 206 -21.08 20.64 3.42
C ALA A 206 -20.60 21.28 4.73
N ARG A 207 -19.29 21.41 4.92
CA ARG A 207 -18.75 22.30 5.95
C ARG A 207 -18.84 23.73 5.44
N THR A 208 -19.88 24.45 5.85
CA THR A 208 -19.98 25.90 5.68
C THR A 208 -19.14 26.57 6.76
N GLY A 209 -17.97 27.12 6.39
CA GLY A 209 -17.20 28.09 7.18
C GLY A 209 -16.60 27.59 8.50
N ARG A 210 -15.27 27.52 8.57
CA ARG A 210 -14.53 27.86 9.79
C ARG A 210 -13.80 29.16 9.57
#